data_AF-A0A7K3XAL8-F1
#
_entry.id   AF-A0A7K3XAL8-F1
#
_cell.length_a   1.000
_cell.length_b   1.000
_cell.length_c   1.000
_cell.angle_alpha   90.00
_cell.angle_beta   90.00
_cell.angle_gamma   90.00
#
_symmetry.space_group_name_H-M   'P 1'
#
loop_
_entity.id
_entity.type
_entity.pdbx_description
1 polymer ?
#
loop_
_entity_poly.entity_id
_entity_poly.type
_entity_poly.pdbx_seq_one_letter_code
_entity_poly.pdbx_strand_id
1 'polypeptide(L)'
;MGVGERMIDAEVLWTAGRREGALLSVLVAVDAAACAEQPGSSHGAAFRSFLAARHTWNISVEHRGQLVTVDQLMWKWLRCELAHEASLPFDVQFYAPADDPGGLVVRAGGAPSYCILLSAGWYWWLRRLIEDWLQNRPPIPR
;
A
#
# COMPACT_ATOMS: atom_id res chain seq x y z
N MET A 1 -9.54 13.57 10.23
CA MET A 1 -9.99 12.65 9.19
C MET A 1 -9.71 11.23 9.64
N GLY A 2 -10.74 10.39 9.76
CA GLY A 2 -10.63 9.02 10.26
C GLY A 2 -10.31 7.97 9.18
N VAL A 3 -9.98 6.75 9.60
CA VAL A 3 -9.68 5.62 8.69
C VAL A 3 -10.83 5.38 7.69
N GLY A 4 -12.09 5.41 8.15
CA GLY A 4 -13.25 5.21 7.27
C GLY A 4 -13.42 6.30 6.20
N GLU A 5 -13.15 7.57 6.52
CA GLU A 5 -13.21 8.67 5.56
C GLU A 5 -12.14 8.51 4.46
N ARG A 6 -10.94 8.04 4.83
CA ARG A 6 -9.88 7.72 3.87
C ARG A 6 -10.27 6.63 2.88
N MET A 7 -11.07 5.65 3.31
CA MET A 7 -11.57 4.58 2.44
C MET A 7 -12.64 5.07 1.46
N ILE A 8 -13.43 6.07 1.85
CA ILE A 8 -14.38 6.74 0.95
C ILE A 8 -13.62 7.57 -0.08
N ASP A 9 -12.65 8.38 0.37
CA ASP A 9 -11.80 9.19 -0.53
C ASP A 9 -11.04 8.30 -1.52
N ALA A 10 -10.53 7.17 -1.05
CA ALA A 10 -9.84 6.19 -1.90
C ALA A 10 -10.73 5.68 -3.03
N GLU A 11 -12.02 5.43 -2.77
CA GLU A 11 -12.97 4.95 -3.77
C GLU A 11 -13.28 6.02 -4.82
N VAL A 12 -13.53 7.25 -4.36
CA VAL A 12 -13.80 8.39 -5.23
C VAL A 12 -12.62 8.65 -6.17
N LEU A 13 -11.39 8.60 -5.64
CA LEU A 13 -10.18 8.79 -6.44
C LEU A 13 -9.99 7.65 -7.44
N TRP A 14 -10.25 6.40 -7.02
CA TRP A 14 -10.09 5.24 -7.89
C TRP A 14 -11.07 5.28 -9.07
N THR A 15 -12.35 5.52 -8.79
CA THR A 15 -13.41 5.64 -9.80
C THR A 15 -13.20 6.81 -10.77
N ALA A 16 -12.59 7.90 -10.30
CA ALA A 16 -12.18 9.03 -11.13
C ALA A 16 -10.88 8.79 -11.93
N GLY A 17 -10.28 7.60 -11.87
CA GLY A 17 -9.03 7.27 -12.56
C GLY A 17 -7.76 7.83 -11.90
N ARG A 18 -7.87 8.47 -10.73
CA ARG A 18 -6.75 9.06 -9.97
C ARG A 18 -6.08 8.01 -9.08
N ARG A 19 -5.44 7.02 -9.71
CA ARG A 19 -4.91 5.80 -9.06
C ARG A 19 -3.88 6.07 -7.96
N GLU A 20 -2.97 7.02 -8.17
CA GLU A 20 -1.91 7.34 -7.19
C GLU A 20 -2.49 7.93 -5.91
N GLY A 21 -3.43 8.87 -6.04
CA GLY A 21 -4.15 9.45 -4.91
C GLY A 21 -5.01 8.40 -4.18
N ALA A 22 -5.65 7.51 -4.93
CA ALA A 22 -6.42 6.41 -4.35
C ALA A 22 -5.52 5.47 -3.51
N LEU A 23 -4.37 5.07 -4.06
CA LEU A 23 -3.39 4.23 -3.36
C LEU A 23 -2.82 4.93 -2.12
N LEU A 24 -2.45 6.21 -2.23
CA LEU A 24 -2.00 6.99 -1.08
C LEU A 24 -3.06 7.00 0.02
N SER A 25 -4.33 7.23 -0.31
CA SER A 25 -5.40 7.28 0.68
C SER A 25 -5.53 5.95 1.45
N VAL A 26 -5.44 4.82 0.75
CA VAL A 26 -5.45 3.49 1.39
C VAL A 26 -4.18 3.26 2.22
N LEU A 27 -2.99 3.62 1.73
CA LEU A 27 -1.74 3.48 2.49
C LEU A 27 -1.74 4.31 3.78
N VAL A 28 -2.34 5.50 3.77
CA VAL A 28 -2.53 6.32 4.98
C VAL A 28 -3.53 5.66 5.94
N ALA A 29 -4.59 5.04 5.41
CA ALA A 29 -5.54 4.27 6.22
C ALA A 29 -4.86 3.07 6.91
N VAL A 30 -3.97 2.37 6.19
CA VAL A 30 -3.14 1.27 6.71
C VAL A 30 -2.21 1.75 7.82
N ASP A 31 -1.49 2.87 7.61
CA ASP A 31 -0.62 3.45 8.64
C ASP A 31 -1.39 3.80 9.92
N ALA A 32 -2.55 4.42 9.77
CA ALA A 32 -3.41 4.76 10.90
C ALA A 32 -3.93 3.51 11.66
N ALA A 33 -4.37 2.47 10.94
CA ALA A 33 -4.80 1.20 11.54
C ALA A 33 -3.64 0.49 12.26
N ALA A 34 -2.46 0.47 11.65
CA ALA A 34 -1.26 -0.13 12.23
C ALA A 34 -0.84 0.56 13.54
N CYS A 35 -0.84 1.90 13.57
CA CYS A 35 -0.54 2.67 14.78
C CYS A 35 -1.59 2.45 15.88
N ALA A 36 -2.86 2.24 15.52
CA ALA A 36 -3.90 1.93 16.49
C ALA A 36 -3.73 0.55 17.14
N GLU A 37 -3.28 -0.46 16.39
CA GLU A 37 -3.01 -1.81 16.93
C GLU A 37 -1.72 -1.92 17.73
N GLN A 38 -0.73 -1.06 17.45
CA GLN A 38 0.58 -1.11 18.08
C GLN A 38 0.97 0.25 18.69
N PRO A 39 0.26 0.74 19.73
CA PRO A 39 0.62 1.98 20.41
C PRO A 39 2.07 1.95 20.90
N GLY A 40 2.81 3.04 20.67
CA GLY A 40 4.21 3.18 21.09
C GLY A 40 5.24 2.60 20.13
N SER A 41 4.81 1.88 19.08
CA SER A 41 5.71 1.50 17.98
C SER A 41 5.95 2.68 17.03
N SER A 42 7.12 2.72 16.39
CA SER A 42 7.34 3.66 15.28
C SER A 42 6.40 3.31 14.11
N HIS A 43 5.89 4.32 13.40
CA HIS A 43 4.94 4.11 12.31
C HIS A 43 5.41 3.06 11.30
N GLY A 44 6.68 3.13 10.87
CA GLY A 44 7.21 2.17 9.91
C GLY A 44 7.36 0.75 10.44
N ALA A 45 7.62 0.58 11.74
CA ALA A 45 7.62 -0.75 12.36
C ALA A 45 6.19 -1.29 12.48
N ALA A 46 5.26 -0.46 12.97
CA ALA A 46 3.85 -0.80 13.09
C ALA A 46 3.26 -1.21 11.74
N PHE A 47 3.48 -0.40 10.70
CA PHE A 47 2.99 -0.65 9.33
C PHE A 47 3.47 -2.00 8.79
N ARG A 48 4.78 -2.27 8.87
CA ARG A 48 5.34 -3.53 8.35
C ARG A 48 4.84 -4.74 9.14
N SER A 49 4.81 -4.65 10.47
CA SER A 49 4.24 -5.72 11.31
C SER A 49 2.76 -5.96 11.02
N PHE A 50 2.00 -4.89 10.79
CA PHE A 50 0.58 -4.94 10.49
C PHE A 50 0.28 -5.66 9.17
N LEU A 51 1.07 -5.37 8.10
CA LEU A 51 0.97 -6.08 6.83
C LEU A 51 1.44 -7.54 6.95
N ALA A 52 2.61 -7.76 7.55
CA ALA A 52 3.20 -9.11 7.70
C ALA A 52 2.30 -10.06 8.50
N ALA A 53 1.47 -9.56 9.41
CA ALA A 53 0.49 -10.36 10.14
C ALA A 53 -0.72 -10.81 9.29
N ARG A 54 -0.90 -10.26 8.09
CA ARG A 54 -2.11 -10.40 7.26
C ARG A 54 -1.86 -11.08 5.91
N HIS A 55 -0.65 -11.56 5.71
CA HIS A 55 -0.30 -12.41 4.59
C HIS A 55 0.75 -13.46 5.00
N THR A 56 0.88 -14.51 4.20
CA THR A 56 1.84 -15.61 4.46
C THR A 56 2.98 -15.66 3.45
N TRP A 57 2.99 -14.73 2.50
CA TRP A 57 3.97 -14.70 1.42
C TRP A 57 5.14 -13.79 1.78
N ASN A 58 6.29 -14.02 1.16
CA ASN A 58 7.43 -13.15 1.30
C ASN A 58 7.94 -12.79 -0.09
N ILE A 59 7.52 -11.62 -0.57
CA ILE A 59 7.86 -11.12 -1.90
C ILE A 59 8.92 -10.04 -1.73
N SER A 60 10.06 -10.23 -2.39
CA SER A 60 11.14 -9.26 -2.45
C SER A 60 11.42 -8.87 -3.89
N VAL A 61 11.75 -7.60 -4.10
CA VAL A 61 12.09 -7.03 -5.40
C VAL A 61 13.33 -6.17 -5.29
N GLU A 62 14.12 -6.12 -6.36
CA GLU A 62 15.22 -5.18 -6.44
C GLU A 62 14.68 -3.78 -6.77
N HIS A 63 15.00 -2.80 -5.93
CA HIS A 63 14.63 -1.39 -6.07
C HIS A 63 15.83 -0.52 -5.72
N ARG A 64 16.28 0.34 -6.64
CA ARG A 64 17.42 1.26 -6.45
C ARG A 64 18.68 0.55 -5.91
N GLY A 65 18.98 -0.64 -6.45
CA GLY A 65 20.13 -1.46 -6.06
C GLY A 65 20.01 -2.15 -4.70
N GLN A 66 18.81 -2.19 -4.10
CA GLN A 66 18.53 -2.88 -2.84
C GLN A 66 17.46 -3.94 -3.04
N LEU A 67 17.64 -5.13 -2.45
CA LEU A 67 16.57 -6.11 -2.34
C LEU A 67 15.66 -5.71 -1.17
N VAL A 68 14.42 -5.34 -1.48
CA VAL A 68 13.42 -4.88 -0.50
C VAL A 68 12.18 -5.75 -0.53
N THR A 69 11.55 -5.98 0.63
CA THR A 69 10.25 -6.66 0.66
C THR A 69 9.15 -5.75 0.14
N VAL A 70 8.03 -6.31 -0.32
CA VAL A 70 6.87 -5.50 -0.73
C VAL A 70 6.34 -4.64 0.42
N ASP A 71 6.35 -5.14 1.65
CA ASP A 71 5.95 -4.35 2.83
C ASP A 71 6.86 -3.12 3.03
N GLN A 72 8.17 -3.29 2.82
CA GLN A 72 9.13 -2.18 2.85
C GLN A 72 8.94 -1.22 1.68
N LEU A 73 8.68 -1.73 0.47
CA LEU A 73 8.39 -0.94 -0.71
C LEU A 73 7.16 -0.04 -0.48
N MET A 74 6.08 -0.62 0.05
CA MET A 74 4.84 0.10 0.36
C MET A 74 5.03 1.18 1.42
N TRP A 75 5.78 0.89 2.48
CA TRP A 75 6.03 1.87 3.53
C TRP A 75 6.99 2.97 3.09
N LYS A 76 8.22 2.59 2.73
CA LYS A 76 9.35 3.52 2.57
C LYS A 76 9.22 4.35 1.31
N TRP A 77 8.69 3.77 0.23
CA TRP A 77 8.73 4.39 -1.08
C TRP A 77 7.34 4.82 -1.53
N LEU A 78 6.34 3.96 -1.45
CA LEU A 78 4.99 4.36 -1.85
C LEU A 78 4.39 5.37 -0.87
N ARG A 79 4.21 5.02 0.40
CA ARG A 79 3.55 5.90 1.37
C ARG A 79 4.33 7.20 1.57
N CYS A 80 5.66 7.13 1.75
CA CYS A 80 6.44 8.35 2.00
C CYS A 80 6.59 9.24 0.75
N GLU A 81 6.91 8.70 -0.43
CA GLU A 81 7.04 9.58 -1.61
C GLU A 81 5.67 10.09 -2.07
N LEU A 82 4.61 9.28 -2.05
CA LEU A 82 3.26 9.78 -2.35
C LEU A 82 2.80 10.85 -1.35
N ALA A 83 3.17 10.74 -0.07
CA ALA A 83 2.80 11.75 0.93
C ALA A 83 3.55 13.07 0.76
N HIS A 84 4.78 13.06 0.25
CA HIS A 84 5.61 14.27 0.09
C HIS A 84 5.49 14.89 -1.31
N GLU A 85 5.51 14.07 -2.35
CA GLU A 85 5.58 14.49 -3.76
C GLU A 85 4.25 14.35 -4.49
N ALA A 86 3.20 13.85 -3.82
CA ALA A 86 1.87 13.60 -4.39
C ALA A 86 1.86 12.76 -5.68
N SER A 87 2.94 12.01 -5.91
CA SER A 87 3.18 11.21 -7.11
C SER A 87 3.91 9.92 -6.75
N LEU A 88 3.77 8.88 -7.59
CA LEU A 88 4.57 7.67 -7.42
C LEU A 88 6.06 7.99 -7.61
N PRO A 89 6.95 7.21 -6.96
CA PRO A 89 8.36 7.21 -7.32
C PRO A 89 8.51 7.07 -8.85
N PHE A 90 9.40 7.84 -9.48
CA PHE A 90 9.56 7.83 -10.95
C PHE A 90 9.85 6.42 -11.51
N ASP A 91 10.42 5.56 -10.67
CA ASP A 91 10.79 4.18 -10.93
C ASP A 91 9.72 3.17 -10.44
N VAL A 92 8.49 3.62 -10.16
CA VAL A 92 7.34 2.75 -9.87
C VAL A 92 6.15 3.18 -10.72
N GLN A 93 5.50 2.22 -11.37
CA GLN A 93 4.36 2.48 -12.24
C GLN A 93 3.23 1.49 -12.00
N PHE A 94 1.99 1.95 -12.15
CA PHE A 94 0.85 1.04 -12.19
C PHE A 94 0.87 0.22 -13.48
N TYR A 95 0.61 -1.07 -13.31
CA TYR A 95 0.48 -2.04 -14.37
C TYR A 95 -0.89 -2.72 -14.29
N ALA A 96 -1.49 -3.02 -15.44
CA ALA A 96 -2.72 -3.81 -15.53
C ALA A 96 -2.36 -5.13 -16.23
N PRO A 97 -2.26 -6.25 -15.49
CA PRO A 97 -2.07 -7.55 -16.11
C PRO A 97 -3.27 -7.87 -17.00
N ALA A 98 -3.01 -8.37 -18.21
CA ALA A 98 -4.08 -8.79 -19.13
C ALA A 98 -4.84 -10.03 -18.61
N ASP A 99 -4.11 -10.94 -17.96
CA ASP A 99 -4.63 -12.27 -17.60
C ASP A 99 -5.33 -12.31 -16.23
N ASP A 100 -4.88 -11.48 -15.29
CA ASP A 100 -5.49 -11.35 -13.95
C ASP A 100 -5.41 -9.90 -13.44
N PRO A 101 -6.43 -9.06 -13.71
CA PRO A 101 -6.47 -7.68 -13.24
C PRO A 101 -6.52 -7.54 -11.71
N GLY A 102 -6.93 -8.60 -10.99
CA GLY A 102 -7.04 -8.62 -9.53
C GLY A 102 -5.82 -9.20 -8.82
N GLY A 103 -4.93 -9.86 -9.56
CA GLY A 103 -3.75 -10.53 -9.03
C GLY A 103 -2.76 -9.58 -8.37
N LEU A 104 -2.10 -10.07 -7.31
CA LEU A 104 -0.99 -9.37 -6.64
C LEU A 104 0.30 -9.60 -7.42
N VAL A 105 0.62 -8.68 -8.33
CA VAL A 105 1.79 -8.79 -9.21
C VAL A 105 2.71 -7.61 -8.95
N VAL A 106 3.97 -7.92 -8.71
CA VAL A 106 5.08 -6.96 -8.72
C VAL A 106 6.09 -7.47 -9.74
N ARG A 107 6.47 -6.62 -10.69
CA ARG A 107 7.44 -6.99 -11.72
C ARG A 107 8.54 -5.95 -11.79
N ALA A 108 9.80 -6.40 -11.77
CA ALA A 108 10.90 -5.55 -12.19
C ALA A 108 10.81 -5.33 -13.70
N GLY A 109 10.65 -4.08 -14.11
CA GLY A 109 10.70 -3.66 -15.50
C GLY A 109 12.09 -3.92 -16.07
N GLY A 110 12.14 -4.45 -17.29
CA GLY A 110 13.40 -4.64 -17.99
C GLY A 110 13.97 -3.31 -18.48
N ALA A 111 15.16 -3.39 -19.10
CA ALA A 111 15.69 -2.27 -19.87
C ALA A 111 14.65 -1.77 -20.90
N PRO A 112 14.55 -0.45 -21.15
CA PRO A 112 15.41 0.62 -20.63
C PRO A 112 14.88 1.33 -19.38
N SER A 113 13.66 1.02 -18.93
CA SER A 113 12.97 1.83 -17.91
C SER A 113 13.26 1.43 -16.47
N TYR A 114 13.67 0.19 -16.19
CA TYR A 114 14.05 -0.30 -14.85
C TYR A 114 13.03 0.05 -13.74
N CYS A 115 11.75 0.17 -14.09
CA CYS A 115 10.69 0.55 -13.17
C CYS A 115 10.06 -0.68 -12.51
N ILE A 116 9.64 -0.58 -11.26
CA ILE A 116 8.76 -1.55 -10.63
C ILE A 116 7.34 -1.36 -11.15
N LEU A 117 6.78 -2.41 -11.71
CA LEU A 117 5.41 -2.47 -12.18
C LEU A 117 4.54 -3.08 -11.08
N LEU A 118 3.61 -2.29 -10.54
CA LEU A 118 2.70 -2.66 -9.46
C LEU A 118 1.29 -2.87 -10.03
N SER A 119 0.71 -4.06 -9.84
CA SER A 119 -0.66 -4.30 -10.29
C SER A 119 -1.71 -3.55 -9.47
N ALA A 120 -2.87 -3.28 -10.08
CA ALA A 120 -4.04 -2.74 -9.39
C ALA A 120 -4.52 -3.64 -8.23
N GLY A 121 -4.24 -4.95 -8.27
CA GLY A 121 -4.58 -5.89 -7.19
C GLY A 121 -4.07 -5.45 -5.82
N TRP A 122 -2.93 -4.77 -5.75
CA TRP A 122 -2.38 -4.27 -4.50
C TRP A 122 -3.26 -3.22 -3.82
N TYR A 123 -3.87 -2.32 -4.60
CA TYR A 123 -4.85 -1.36 -4.07
C TYR A 123 -6.04 -2.11 -3.46
N TRP A 124 -6.60 -3.07 -4.19
CA TRP A 124 -7.78 -3.81 -3.76
C TRP A 124 -7.50 -4.68 -2.53
N TRP A 125 -6.33 -5.28 -2.45
CA TRP A 125 -5.94 -6.07 -1.28
C TRP A 125 -5.77 -5.20 -0.04
N LEU A 126 -5.06 -4.07 -0.14
CA LEU A 126 -4.92 -3.13 0.98
C LEU A 126 -6.28 -2.56 1.40
N ARG A 127 -7.17 -2.29 0.43
CA ARG A 127 -8.53 -1.82 0.70
C ARG A 127 -9.33 -2.84 1.51
N ARG A 128 -9.42 -4.09 1.03
CA ARG A 128 -10.14 -5.17 1.73
C ARG A 128 -9.59 -5.40 3.12
N LEU A 129 -8.27 -5.36 3.25
CA LEU A 129 -7.58 -5.48 4.53
C LEU A 129 -8.08 -4.45 5.55
N ILE A 130 -8.27 -3.19 5.13
CA ILE A 130 -8.77 -2.13 6.01
C ILE A 130 -10.28 -2.22 6.24
N GLU A 131 -11.05 -2.65 5.25
CA GLU A 131 -12.48 -2.94 5.43
C GLU A 131 -12.69 -4.03 6.49
N ASP A 132 -11.92 -5.11 6.43
CA ASP A 132 -11.93 -6.19 7.41
C ASP A 132 -11.50 -5.70 8.80
N TRP A 133 -10.48 -4.84 8.86
CA TRP A 133 -10.05 -4.22 10.11
C TRP A 133 -11.14 -3.33 10.72
N LEU A 134 -11.81 -2.50 9.91
CA LEU A 134 -12.89 -1.63 10.40
C LEU A 134 -14.07 -2.42 10.98
N GLN A 135 -14.39 -3.58 10.38
CA GLN A 135 -15.46 -4.46 10.86
C GLN A 135 -15.08 -5.18 12.15
N ASN A 136 -13.80 -5.52 12.33
CA ASN A 136 -13.32 -6.36 13.43
C ASN A 136 -12.45 -5.61 14.45
N ARG A 137 -12.44 -4.27 14.43
CA ARG A 137 -11.50 -3.49 15.23
C ARG A 137 -11.66 -3.79 16.74
N PRO A 138 -10.56 -4.04 17.47
CA PRO A 138 -10.64 -4.14 18.92
C PRO A 138 -11.11 -2.80 19.52
N PRO A 139 -11.83 -2.81 20.66
CA PRO A 139 -12.20 -1.58 21.34
C PRO A 139 -10.94 -0.80 21.73
N ILE A 140 -10.87 0.47 21.32
CA ILE A 140 -9.75 1.35 21.68
C ILE A 140 -9.79 1.54 23.20
N PRO A 141 -8.75 1.14 23.96
CA PRO A 141 -8.69 1.46 25.37
C PRO A 141 -8.68 3.00 25.52
N ARG A 142 -9.64 3.51 26.30
CA ARG A 142 -9.74 4.94 26.61
C ARG A 142 -8.68 5.37 27.61
#